data_AF-A0A432KF06-F1
#
_entry.id   AF-A0A432KF06-F1
#
_cell.length_a   1.000
_cell.length_b   1.000
_cell.length_c   1.000
_cell.angle_alpha   90.00
_cell.angle_beta   90.00
_cell.angle_gamma   90.00
#
_symmetry.space_group_name_H-M   'P 1'
#
loop_
_entity.id
_entity.type
_entity.pdbx_description
1 polymer ?
#
loop_
_entity_poly.entity_id
_entity_poly.type
_entity_poly.pdbx_seq_one_letter_code
_entity_poly.pdbx_strand_id
1 'polypeptide(L)' 'MASSTTIQPSHEELRGAFQAGFYSIDDGDGFYFGFRAFLEDHGFALREDLPCTCSDNGAHGHQPECRWVKD' A
#
# COMPACT_ATOMS: atom_id res chain seq x y z
N MET A 1 -3.48 -7.84 26.64
CA MET A 1 -3.32 -6.80 25.60
C MET A 1 -2.30 -7.37 24.62
N ALA A 2 -2.75 -8.02 23.55
CA ALA A 2 -1.82 -8.48 22.52
C ALA A 2 -1.41 -7.22 21.73
N SER A 3 -0.12 -6.88 21.76
CA SER A 3 0.43 -5.89 20.86
C SER A 3 0.39 -6.48 19.45
N SER A 4 -0.72 -6.26 18.73
CA SER A 4 -0.77 -6.55 17.29
C SER A 4 0.39 -5.79 16.67
N THR A 5 1.39 -6.52 16.20
CA THR A 5 2.54 -5.92 15.53
C THR A 5 2.05 -5.58 14.15
N THR A 6 1.66 -4.33 13.96
CA THR A 6 1.24 -3.80 12.67
C THR A 6 2.44 -3.82 11.72
N ILE A 7 2.43 -4.73 10.73
CA ILE A 7 3.53 -4.88 9.76
C ILE A 7 3.19 -4.07 8.50
N GLN A 8 4.04 -3.12 8.15
CA GLN A 8 3.96 -2.41 6.86
C GLN A 8 4.54 -3.25 5.72
N PRO A 9 4.11 -3.04 4.47
CA PRO A 9 4.73 -3.66 3.30
C PRO A 9 6.24 -3.44 3.28
N SER A 10 6.96 -4.52 2.99
CA SER A 10 8.38 -4.44 2.66
C SER A 10 8.60 -3.70 1.34
N HIS A 11 9.85 -3.28 1.09
CA HIS A 11 10.21 -2.64 -0.16
C HIS A 11 9.91 -3.51 -1.40
N GLU A 12 10.03 -4.83 -1.29
CA GLU A 12 9.73 -5.75 -2.39
C GLU A 12 8.23 -5.87 -2.64
N GLU A 13 7.41 -5.93 -1.57
CA GLU A 13 5.94 -5.92 -1.69
C GLU A 13 5.46 -4.59 -2.30
N LEU A 14 6.04 -3.45 -1.90
CA LEU A 14 5.72 -2.15 -2.52
C LEU A 14 6.11 -2.11 -3.99
N ARG A 15 7.31 -2.61 -4.35
CA ARG A 15 7.73 -2.71 -5.76
C ARG A 15 6.72 -3.55 -6.57
N GLY A 16 6.25 -4.67 -6.02
CA GLY A 16 5.22 -5.50 -6.64
C GLY A 16 3.90 -4.76 -6.81
N ALA A 17 3.46 -4.03 -5.79
CA ALA A 17 2.24 -3.22 -5.84
C ALA A 17 2.32 -2.11 -6.92
N PHE A 18 3.45 -1.40 -7.03
CA PHE A 18 3.66 -0.43 -8.11
C PHE A 18 3.58 -1.08 -9.48
N GLN A 19 4.25 -2.21 -9.66
CA GLN A 19 4.24 -2.94 -10.92
C GLN A 19 2.82 -3.40 -11.31
N ALA A 20 2.06 -3.94 -10.35
CA ALA A 20 0.66 -4.30 -10.54
C ALA A 20 -0.21 -3.09 -10.91
N GLY A 21 0.05 -1.92 -10.30
CA GLY A 21 -0.61 -0.68 -10.66
C GLY A 21 -0.33 -0.26 -12.11
N PHE A 22 0.90 -0.39 -12.60
CA PHE A 22 1.21 -0.10 -13.99
C PHE A 22 0.55 -1.10 -14.96
N TYR A 23 0.56 -2.40 -14.65
CA TYR A 23 -0.14 -3.39 -15.47
C TYR A 23 -1.66 -3.15 -15.53
N SER A 24 -2.24 -2.71 -14.42
CA SER A 24 -3.66 -2.35 -14.38
C SER A 24 -3.99 -1.18 -15.31
N ILE A 25 -3.07 -0.22 -15.52
CA ILE A 25 -3.26 0.83 -16.54
C ILE A 25 -3.30 0.22 -17.95
N ASP A 26 -2.38 -0.71 -18.25
CA ASP A 26 -2.31 -1.36 -19.55
C ASP A 26 -3.57 -2.19 -19.84
N ASP A 27 -4.19 -2.76 -18.81
CA ASP A 27 -5.45 -3.51 -18.87
C ASP A 27 -6.71 -2.62 -18.98
N GLY A 28 -6.54 -1.29 -18.91
CA GLY A 28 -7.62 -0.30 -19.06
C GLY A 28 -8.26 0.16 -17.74
N ASP A 29 -7.74 -0.29 -16.60
CA ASP A 29 -8.11 0.18 -15.27
C ASP A 29 -7.21 1.36 -14.82
N GLY A 30 -7.38 1.82 -13.58
CA GLY A 30 -6.55 2.87 -12.98
C GLY A 30 -5.38 2.30 -12.17
N PHE A 31 -4.25 3.00 -12.10
CA PHE A 31 -3.08 2.59 -11.31
C PHE A 31 -3.42 2.08 -9.89
N TYR A 32 -4.27 2.82 -9.18
CA TYR A 32 -4.64 2.47 -7.81
C TYR A 32 -5.52 1.23 -7.70
N PHE A 33 -6.21 0.81 -8.77
CA PHE A 33 -6.96 -0.43 -8.79
C PHE A 33 -6.00 -1.63 -8.66
N GLY A 34 -5.02 -1.74 -9.55
CA GLY A 34 -4.00 -2.80 -9.48
C GLY A 34 -3.13 -2.73 -8.24
N PHE A 35 -2.69 -1.51 -7.85
CA PHE A 35 -1.87 -1.31 -6.65
C PHE A 35 -2.58 -1.81 -5.38
N ARG A 36 -3.85 -1.41 -5.21
CA ARG A 36 -4.68 -1.83 -4.07
C ARG A 36 -4.96 -3.33 -4.10
N ALA A 37 -5.36 -3.85 -5.26
CA ALA A 37 -5.70 -5.26 -5.41
C ALA A 37 -4.51 -6.16 -5.03
N PHE A 38 -3.30 -5.79 -5.43
CA PHE A 38 -2.08 -6.51 -5.05
C PHE A 38 -1.86 -6.53 -3.53
N LEU A 39 -1.99 -5.38 -2.87
CA LEU A 39 -1.78 -5.28 -1.43
C LEU A 39 -2.86 -6.03 -0.64
N GLU A 40 -4.12 -5.93 -1.06
CA GLU A 40 -5.24 -6.68 -0.45
C GLU A 40 -5.05 -8.20 -0.62
N ASP A 41 -4.60 -8.66 -1.79
CA ASP A 41 -4.27 -10.08 -2.04
C ASP A 41 -3.11 -10.58 -1.16
N HIS A 42 -2.17 -9.70 -0.82
CA HIS A 42 -1.07 -9.99 0.11
C HIS A 42 -1.43 -9.80 1.59
N GLY A 43 -2.72 -9.59 1.89
CA GLY A 43 -3.26 -9.50 3.24
C GLY A 43 -3.10 -8.13 3.91
N PHE A 44 -2.68 -7.10 3.17
CA PHE A 44 -2.62 -5.75 3.69
C PHE A 44 -3.99 -5.06 3.60
N ALA A 45 -4.32 -4.32 4.64
CA ALA A 45 -5.47 -3.43 4.67
C ALA A 45 -5.01 -1.98 4.76
N LEU A 46 -5.72 -1.08 4.07
CA LEU A 46 -5.52 0.35 4.21
C LEU A 46 -6.14 0.83 5.52
N ARG A 47 -5.32 1.46 6.37
CA ARG A 47 -5.73 2.06 7.65
C ARG A 47 -5.61 3.56 7.60
N GLU A 48 -6.69 4.22 7.18
CA GLU A 48 -6.77 5.68 7.04
C GLU A 48 -6.63 6.42 8.37
N ASP A 49 -6.88 5.74 9.49
CA ASP A 49 -6.72 6.23 10.85
C ASP A 49 -5.25 6.37 11.29
N LEU A 50 -4.31 5.73 10.58
CA LEU A 50 -2.89 5.81 10.92
C LEU A 50 -2.27 7.13 10.42
N PRO A 51 -1.47 7.82 11.27
CA PRO A 51 -0.66 8.93 10.80
C PRO A 51 0.33 8.42 9.75
N CYS A 52 0.61 9.22 8.71
CA CYS A 52 1.63 8.79 7.78
C CYS A 52 3.00 8.87 8.42
N THR A 53 3.79 7.80 8.25
CA THR A 53 5.15 7.67 8.79
C THR A 53 6.24 7.88 7.73
N CYS A 54 5.88 8.25 6.51
CA CYS A 54 6.85 8.58 5.46
C CYS A 54 7.65 9.83 5.85
N SER A 55 8.93 9.88 5.46
CA SER A 55 9.84 10.97 5.84
C SER A 55 9.41 12.35 5.33
N ASP A 56 8.57 12.40 4.31
CA ASP A 56 8.02 13.61 3.71
C ASP A 56 6.58 13.92 4.18
N ASN A 57 6.09 13.22 5.21
CA ASN A 57 4.74 13.36 5.77
C ASN A 57 3.59 13.20 4.75
N GLY A 58 3.80 12.44 3.67
CA GLY A 58 2.75 12.22 2.66
C GLY A 58 2.72 13.26 1.54
N ALA A 59 3.78 14.05 1.36
CA ALA A 59 3.88 15.04 0.29
C ALA A 59 4.18 14.45 -1.10
N HIS A 60 4.50 13.15 -1.20
CA HIS A 60 4.86 12.43 -2.43
C HIS A 60 3.73 12.25 -3.46
N GLY A 61 2.53 12.76 -3.21
CA GLY A 61 1.47 12.86 -4.21
C GLY A 61 0.84 11.53 -4.65
N HIS A 62 1.14 10.42 -3.96
CA HIS A 62 0.46 9.14 -4.10
C HIS A 62 -0.19 8.67 -2.80
N GLN A 63 -1.01 7.61 -2.86
CA GLN A 63 -1.59 7.03 -1.65
C GLN A 63 -0.50 6.63 -0.63
N PRO A 64 -0.77 6.82 0.68
CA PRO A 64 0.20 6.63 1.74
C PRO A 64 0.52 5.14 1.94
N GLU A 65 1.64 4.67 1.40
CA GLU A 65 2.20 3.33 1.62
C GLU A 65 2.33 3.00 3.11
N CYS A 66 2.68 4.02 3.91
CA CYS A 66 2.76 4.03 5.36
C CYS A 66 1.47 3.56 6.08
N ARG A 67 0.32 3.56 5.40
CA ARG A 67 -0.99 3.19 5.96
C ARG A 67 -1.45 1.79 5.57
N TRP A 68 -0.73 1.09 4.70
CA TRP A 68 -1.01 -0.30 4.39
C TRP A 68 -0.37 -1.18 5.44
N VAL A 69 -1.16 -2.06 6.06
CA VAL A 69 -0.69 -2.87 7.19
C VAL A 69 -1.37 -4.23 7.22
N LYS A 70 -0.68 -5.25 7.74
CA LYS A 70 -1.25 -6.57 8.05
C LYS A 70 -1.04 -6.94 9.52
N ASP A 71 -1.98 -7.71 10.06
CA ASP A 71 -1.98 -8.24 11.43
C ASP A 71 -1.34 -9.64 11.52
#